data_AF-A0A5J4V280-F1
#
_entry.id   AF-A0A5J4V280-F1
#
_cell.length_a   1.000
_cell.length_b   1.000
_cell.length_c   1.000
_cell.angle_alpha   90.00
_cell.angle_beta   90.00
_cell.angle_gamma   90.00
#
_symmetry.space_group_name_H-M   'P 1'
#
loop_
_entity.id
_entity.type
_entity.pdbx_description
1 polymer ?
#
loop_
_entity_poly.entity_id
_entity_poly.type
_entity_poly.pdbx_seq_one_letter_code
_entity_poly.pdbx_strand_id
1 'polypeptide(L)'
;MDHASEYNINGGLLGLGEYSLLEVIFEMKLPQNVQQFLGVNKKLYKLKYHPRFMSIIQSITQIIPIFIIKDECQGYAVENKFIHSDKNERFAIAIDPIISEGIVKIEIIFGNSGGYQSIGIADASCSFAAGKGPQNEG
;
A
#
# COMPACT_ATOMS: atom_id res chain seq x y z
N MET A 1 38.46 -3.54 29.85
CA MET A 1 38.26 -4.33 28.63
C MET A 1 36.79 -4.68 28.64
N ASP A 2 35.90 -4.04 27.86
CA ASP A 2 36.02 -3.74 26.43
C ASP A 2 35.68 -2.30 26.07
N HIS A 3 36.47 -1.73 25.16
CA HIS A 3 36.14 -0.51 24.45
C HIS A 3 35.01 -0.81 23.47
N ALA A 4 33.77 -0.46 23.81
CA ALA A 4 32.80 -0.14 22.78
C ALA A 4 33.30 1.14 22.10
N SER A 5 33.93 1.03 20.93
CA SER A 5 34.01 2.19 20.03
C SER A 5 32.59 2.45 19.56
N GLU A 6 31.83 3.20 20.36
CA GLU A 6 30.56 3.78 19.92
C GLU A 6 30.85 4.50 18.61
N TYR A 7 30.26 3.97 17.55
CA TYR A 7 30.39 4.34 16.16
C TYR A 7 30.80 5.81 15.96
N ASN A 8 31.90 6.03 15.22
CA ASN A 8 32.59 7.30 14.94
C ASN A 8 31.73 8.34 14.19
N ILE A 9 30.56 8.73 14.71
CA ILE A 9 29.72 9.79 14.15
C ILE A 9 29.69 10.94 15.15
N ASN A 10 30.47 11.99 14.89
CA ASN A 10 30.41 13.23 15.65
C ASN A 10 28.96 13.75 15.67
N GLY A 11 28.34 13.79 16.86
CA GLY A 11 26.94 14.24 17.03
C GLY A 11 25.87 13.15 16.87
N GLY A 12 26.25 11.88 16.74
CA GLY A 12 25.32 10.75 16.62
C GLY A 12 24.38 10.88 15.42
N LEU A 13 23.11 10.49 15.57
CA LEU A 13 22.09 10.61 14.51
C LEU A 13 21.95 12.06 14.00
N LEU A 14 22.13 13.05 14.87
CA LEU A 14 22.07 14.46 14.50
C LEU A 14 23.30 14.92 13.69
N GLY A 15 24.40 14.16 13.74
CA GLY A 15 25.58 14.36 12.91
C GLY A 15 25.36 13.97 11.45
N LEU A 16 24.33 13.18 11.14
CA LEU A 16 24.04 12.74 9.78
C LEU A 16 23.53 13.89 8.90
N GLY A 17 23.88 13.80 7.61
CA GLY A 17 23.33 14.65 6.55
C GLY A 17 21.88 14.28 6.22
N GLU A 18 21.17 15.18 5.53
CA GLU A 18 19.76 14.99 5.18
C GLU A 18 19.51 13.76 4.31
N TYR A 19 20.42 13.44 3.38
CA TYR A 19 20.29 12.26 2.51
C TYR A 19 20.32 10.94 3.30
N SER A 20 21.28 10.79 4.21
CA SER A 20 21.35 9.59 5.07
C SER A 20 20.14 9.50 6.01
N LEU A 21 19.63 10.63 6.49
CA LEU A 21 18.41 10.65 7.31
C LEU A 21 17.16 10.27 6.49
N LEU A 22 17.11 10.62 5.21
CA LEU A 22 16.03 10.20 4.31
C LEU A 22 16.10 8.71 3.97
N GLU A 23 17.31 8.15 3.85
CA GLU A 23 17.49 6.69 3.73
C GLU A 23 16.96 5.96 4.97
N VAL A 24 17.23 6.48 6.17
CA VAL A 24 16.64 5.95 7.42
C VAL A 24 15.12 6.01 7.40
N ILE A 25 14.52 7.09 6.90
CA ILE A 25 13.06 7.20 6.74
C ILE A 25 12.55 6.18 5.72
N PHE A 26 13.23 5.98 4.60
CA PHE A 26 12.84 5.06 3.53
C PHE A 26 12.75 3.59 4.01
N GLU A 27 13.61 3.20 4.94
CA GLU A 27 13.59 1.86 5.53
C GLU A 27 12.46 1.67 6.58
N MET A 28 11.69 2.72 6.90
CA MET A 28 10.56 2.61 7.82
C MET A 28 9.36 1.96 7.13
N LYS A 29 8.83 0.89 7.72
CA LYS A 29 7.68 0.15 7.18
C LYS A 29 6.32 0.82 7.41
N LEU A 30 6.22 1.64 8.46
CA LEU A 30 4.96 2.21 8.92
C LEU A 30 5.01 3.73 8.87
N PRO A 31 4.02 4.41 8.27
CA PRO A 31 3.96 5.87 8.22
C PRO A 31 4.02 6.54 9.60
N GLN A 32 3.50 5.88 10.63
CA GLN A 32 3.50 6.35 12.02
C GLN A 32 4.93 6.43 12.57
N ASN A 33 5.82 5.49 12.19
CA ASN A 33 7.22 5.54 12.59
C ASN A 33 7.92 6.75 11.96
N VAL A 34 7.58 7.08 10.71
CA VAL A 34 8.09 8.29 10.04
C VAL A 34 7.63 9.55 10.78
N GLN A 35 6.35 9.62 11.15
CA GLN A 35 5.81 10.74 11.92
C GLN A 35 6.52 10.91 13.26
N GLN A 36 6.70 9.82 14.01
CA GLN A 36 7.41 9.83 15.30
C GLN A 36 8.86 10.29 15.11
N PHE A 37 9.57 9.77 14.10
CA PHE A 37 10.94 10.14 13.79
C PHE A 37 11.09 11.63 13.47
N LEU A 38 10.21 12.18 12.64
CA LEU A 38 10.20 13.61 12.31
C LEU A 38 9.88 14.48 13.53
N GLY A 39 9.11 13.96 14.49
CA GLY A 39 8.70 14.66 15.71
C GLY A 39 9.82 14.81 16.75
N VAL A 40 10.92 14.05 16.64
CA VAL A 40 11.98 14.03 17.66
C VAL A 40 12.67 15.40 17.81
N ASN A 41 12.93 16.12 16.72
CA ASN A 41 13.54 17.46 16.79
C ASN A 41 13.36 18.29 15.51
N LYS A 42 13.70 19.59 15.60
CA LYS A 42 13.57 20.57 14.51
C LYS A 42 14.40 20.25 13.26
N LYS A 43 15.55 19.59 13.38
CA LYS A 43 16.38 19.21 12.23
C LYS A 43 15.70 18.09 11.44
N LEU A 44 15.25 17.04 12.13
CA LEU A 44 14.51 15.94 11.52
C LEU A 44 13.18 16.40 10.95
N TYR A 45 12.45 17.26 11.66
CA TYR A 45 11.19 17.81 11.17
C TYR A 45 11.31 18.52 9.81
N LYS A 46 12.46 19.15 9.52
CA LYS A 46 12.70 19.81 8.23
C LYS A 46 12.83 18.85 7.06
N LEU A 47 13.08 17.56 7.29
CA LEU A 47 13.17 16.54 6.22
C LEU A 47 11.88 16.46 5.41
N LYS A 48 10.72 16.81 5.99
CA LYS A 48 9.44 16.84 5.28
C LYS A 48 9.39 17.82 4.10
N TYR A 49 10.27 18.82 4.09
CA TYR A 49 10.38 19.80 3.01
C TYR A 49 11.38 19.39 1.92
N HIS A 50 12.13 18.30 2.13
CA HIS A 50 13.09 17.83 1.16
C HIS A 50 12.34 17.28 -0.08
N PRO A 51 12.79 17.56 -1.32
CA PRO A 51 12.09 17.12 -2.54
C PRO A 51 11.82 15.62 -2.62
N ARG A 52 12.73 14.79 -2.10
CA ARG A 52 12.57 13.31 -2.08
C ARG A 52 11.57 12.80 -1.05
N PHE A 53 11.18 13.62 -0.06
CA PHE A 53 10.35 13.16 1.05
C PHE A 53 9.01 12.61 0.58
N MET A 54 8.35 13.30 -0.37
CA MET A 54 7.06 12.84 -0.89
C MET A 54 7.14 11.47 -1.56
N SER A 55 8.18 11.25 -2.38
CA SER A 55 8.39 9.95 -3.04
C SER A 55 8.65 8.82 -2.03
N ILE A 56 9.37 9.12 -0.95
CA ILE A 56 9.62 8.16 0.14
C ILE A 56 8.32 7.84 0.90
N ILE A 57 7.52 8.85 1.26
CA ILE A 57 6.23 8.62 1.91
C ILE A 57 5.31 7.80 1.01
N GLN A 58 5.29 8.08 -0.28
CA GLN A 58 4.53 7.30 -1.24
C GLN A 58 4.97 5.83 -1.25
N SER A 59 6.27 5.55 -1.28
CA SER A 59 6.75 4.15 -1.25
C SER A 59 6.44 3.42 0.06
N ILE A 60 6.39 4.14 1.19
CA ILE A 60 6.06 3.54 2.50
C ILE A 60 4.55 3.30 2.63
N THR A 61 3.72 4.17 2.08
CA THR A 61 2.25 4.13 2.23
C THR A 61 1.55 3.29 1.17
N GLN A 62 2.17 3.10 0.00
CA GLN A 62 1.56 2.43 -1.13
C GLN A 62 1.65 0.91 -0.98
N ILE A 63 0.50 0.26 -0.94
CA ILE A 63 0.38 -1.20 -0.96
C ILE A 63 0.21 -1.65 -2.41
N ILE A 64 0.95 -2.69 -2.79
CA ILE A 64 0.81 -3.38 -4.07
C ILE A 64 -0.20 -4.51 -3.88
N PRO A 65 -1.40 -4.40 -4.45
CA PRO A 65 -2.43 -5.42 -4.31
C PRO A 65 -2.16 -6.60 -5.24
N ILE A 66 -2.41 -7.81 -4.73
CA ILE A 66 -2.46 -9.05 -5.52
C ILE A 66 -3.91 -9.51 -5.56
N PHE A 67 -4.47 -9.65 -6.76
CA PHE A 67 -5.82 -10.17 -6.92
C PHE A 67 -5.83 -11.69 -6.84
N ILE A 68 -6.62 -12.25 -5.92
CA ILE A 68 -6.79 -13.70 -5.77
C ILE A 68 -7.89 -14.16 -6.74
N ILE A 69 -7.47 -14.60 -7.92
CA ILE A 69 -8.36 -15.09 -8.98
C ILE A 69 -8.41 -16.62 -8.90
N LYS A 70 -9.61 -17.18 -8.72
CA LYS A 70 -9.81 -18.62 -8.54
C LYS A 70 -10.29 -19.32 -9.81
N ASP A 71 -10.92 -18.59 -10.71
CA ASP A 71 -11.52 -19.11 -11.93
C ASP A 71 -11.31 -18.11 -13.08
N GLU A 72 -10.97 -18.62 -14.27
CA GLU A 72 -10.79 -17.83 -15.49
C GLU A 72 -12.06 -17.03 -15.86
N CYS A 73 -13.24 -17.49 -15.44
CA CYS A 73 -14.51 -16.80 -15.62
C CYS A 73 -14.56 -15.44 -14.89
N GLN A 74 -13.71 -15.21 -13.89
CA GLN A 74 -13.67 -13.94 -13.17
C GLN A 74 -12.90 -12.89 -14.00
N GLY A 75 -11.81 -13.29 -14.65
CA GLY A 75 -10.92 -12.40 -15.39
C GLY A 75 -9.45 -12.71 -15.15
N TYR A 76 -8.58 -11.75 -15.42
CA TYR A 76 -7.13 -11.85 -15.17
C TYR A 76 -6.57 -10.52 -14.65
N ALA A 77 -5.37 -10.54 -14.06
CA ALA A 77 -4.71 -9.35 -13.54
C ALA A 77 -3.39 -9.07 -14.27
N VAL A 78 -3.09 -7.79 -14.45
CA VAL A 78 -1.79 -7.29 -14.94
C VAL A 78 -1.37 -6.15 -14.02
N GLU A 79 -0.32 -6.34 -13.23
CA GLU A 79 0.08 -5.40 -12.18
C GLU A 79 -1.09 -5.09 -11.22
N ASN A 80 -1.44 -3.82 -11.07
CA ASN A 80 -2.57 -3.35 -10.25
C ASN A 80 -3.89 -3.23 -11.04
N LYS A 81 -3.93 -3.74 -12.28
CA LYS A 81 -5.12 -3.77 -13.12
C LYS A 81 -5.79 -5.13 -13.02
N PHE A 82 -7.06 -5.12 -12.67
CA PHE A 82 -7.93 -6.27 -12.85
C PHE A 82 -8.75 -6.11 -14.13
N ILE A 83 -8.70 -7.10 -15.00
CA ILE A 83 -9.42 -7.14 -16.27
C ILE A 83 -10.51 -8.18 -16.15
N HIS A 84 -11.75 -7.70 -16.06
CA HIS A 84 -12.93 -8.54 -15.95
C HIS A 84 -13.14 -9.35 -17.23
N SER A 85 -13.60 -10.59 -17.09
CA SER A 85 -13.97 -11.41 -18.24
C SER A 85 -15.14 -10.80 -19.03
N ASP A 86 -15.39 -11.31 -20.22
CA ASP A 86 -16.54 -10.91 -21.05
C ASP A 86 -17.87 -11.56 -20.59
N LYS A 87 -17.85 -12.34 -19.50
CA LYS A 87 -19.05 -12.99 -18.94
C LYS A 87 -19.86 -11.99 -18.13
N ASN A 88 -21.18 -11.99 -18.32
CA ASN A 88 -22.09 -11.13 -17.57
C ASN A 88 -22.47 -11.74 -16.21
N GLU A 89 -21.47 -12.01 -15.38
CA GLU A 89 -21.63 -12.66 -14.06
C GLU A 89 -21.17 -11.73 -12.93
N ARG A 90 -21.68 -11.96 -11.71
CA ARG A 90 -21.33 -11.19 -10.51
C ARG A 90 -20.27 -11.95 -9.71
N PHE A 91 -19.16 -11.29 -9.39
CA PHE A 91 -18.10 -11.91 -8.60
C PHE A 91 -17.56 -10.98 -7.53
N ALA A 92 -17.04 -11.59 -6.46
CA ALA A 92 -16.18 -10.95 -5.48
C ALA A 92 -14.76 -11.48 -5.65
N ILE A 93 -13.77 -10.58 -5.55
CA ILE A 93 -12.35 -10.92 -5.69
C ILE A 93 -11.66 -10.45 -4.42
N ALA A 94 -10.95 -11.38 -3.77
CA ALA A 94 -10.13 -11.06 -2.62
C ALA A 94 -8.81 -10.42 -3.08
N ILE A 95 -8.29 -9.50 -2.27
CA ILE A 95 -6.99 -8.86 -2.48
C ILE A 95 -6.07 -9.27 -1.33
N ASP A 96 -4.82 -9.57 -1.66
CA ASP A 96 -3.72 -9.79 -0.70
C ASP A 96 -2.65 -8.69 -0.87
N PRO A 97 -2.16 -8.06 0.22
CA PRO A 97 -2.56 -8.26 1.62
C PRO A 97 -3.95 -7.67 1.93
N ILE A 98 -4.53 -8.12 3.05
CA ILE A 98 -5.68 -7.43 3.66
C ILE A 98 -5.26 -5.99 3.97
N ILE A 99 -6.04 -5.03 3.49
CA ILE A 99 -5.75 -3.61 3.62
C ILE A 99 -6.27 -3.13 4.99
N SER A 100 -5.41 -3.18 6.01
CA SER A 100 -5.73 -2.64 7.34
C SER A 100 -5.21 -1.21 7.54
N GLU A 101 -4.13 -0.84 6.86
CA GLU A 101 -3.50 0.49 6.90
C GLU A 101 -2.89 0.79 5.52
N GLY A 102 -2.64 2.06 5.20
CA GLY A 102 -1.98 2.46 3.94
C GLY A 102 -2.96 2.82 2.81
N ILE A 103 -2.43 2.87 1.58
CA ILE A 103 -3.16 3.30 0.37
C ILE A 103 -2.95 2.26 -0.73
N VAL A 104 -4.04 1.77 -1.31
CA VAL A 104 -4.03 0.89 -2.48
C VAL A 104 -4.56 1.63 -3.69
N LYS A 105 -3.86 1.48 -4.83
CA LYS A 105 -4.35 1.91 -6.14
C LYS A 105 -4.65 0.68 -6.99
N ILE A 106 -5.92 0.43 -7.28
CA ILE A 106 -6.36 -0.58 -8.25
C ILE A 106 -7.02 0.09 -9.46
N GLU A 107 -6.92 -0.57 -10.61
CA GLU A 107 -7.62 -0.20 -11.84
C GLU A 107 -8.47 -1.40 -12.25
N ILE A 108 -9.74 -1.17 -12.60
CA ILE A 108 -10.66 -2.24 -13.01
C ILE A 108 -11.15 -1.94 -14.43
N ILE A 109 -10.94 -2.89 -15.34
CA ILE A 109 -11.28 -2.76 -16.76
C ILE A 109 -12.41 -3.76 -17.07
N PHE A 110 -13.48 -3.24 -17.64
CA PHE A 110 -14.62 -4.04 -18.11
C PHE A 110 -14.58 -4.16 -19.64
N GLY A 111 -14.40 -5.37 -20.16
CA GLY A 111 -14.47 -5.65 -21.60
C GLY A 111 -15.89 -6.05 -22.05
N ASN A 112 -16.29 -5.64 -23.26
CA ASN A 112 -17.50 -6.12 -23.97
C ASN A 112 -18.78 -6.18 -23.13
N SER A 113 -18.96 -5.23 -22.22
CA SER A 113 -20.00 -5.31 -21.21
C SER A 113 -21.29 -4.65 -21.72
N GLY A 114 -22.27 -5.47 -22.11
CA GLY A 114 -23.56 -5.02 -22.66
C GLY A 114 -24.57 -4.49 -21.62
N GLY A 115 -24.20 -4.44 -20.35
CA GLY A 115 -25.07 -4.10 -19.21
C GLY A 115 -24.55 -2.94 -18.35
N TYR A 116 -24.95 -2.88 -17.08
CA TYR A 116 -24.41 -1.92 -16.10
C TYR A 116 -23.19 -2.52 -15.39
N GLN A 117 -22.07 -1.80 -15.38
CA GLN A 117 -20.87 -2.16 -14.62
C GLN A 117 -20.89 -1.43 -13.28
N SER A 118 -20.62 -2.15 -12.20
CA SER A 118 -20.50 -1.56 -10.86
C SER A 118 -19.38 -2.26 -10.10
N ILE A 119 -18.76 -1.52 -9.18
CA ILE A 119 -17.70 -2.01 -8.31
C ILE A 119 -18.10 -1.64 -6.89
N GLY A 120 -17.89 -2.57 -5.97
CA GLY A 120 -18.00 -2.33 -4.53
C GLY A 120 -16.74 -2.80 -3.81
N ILE A 121 -16.49 -2.21 -2.65
CA ILE A 121 -15.46 -2.66 -1.72
C ILE A 121 -16.18 -3.09 -0.46
N ALA A 122 -15.80 -4.25 0.08
CA ALA A 122 -16.35 -4.80 1.30
C ALA A 122 -15.23 -5.04 2.31
N ASP A 123 -15.58 -5.07 3.59
CA ASP A 123 -14.66 -5.43 4.65
C ASP A 123 -14.22 -6.91 4.50
N ALA A 124 -13.02 -7.24 4.97
CA ALA A 124 -12.49 -8.60 4.89
C ALA A 124 -13.33 -9.62 5.71
N SER A 125 -14.14 -9.16 6.66
CA SER A 125 -15.10 -9.99 7.40
C SER A 125 -16.33 -10.39 6.60
N CYS A 126 -16.63 -9.71 5.47
CA CYS A 126 -17.73 -10.07 4.60
C CYS A 126 -17.38 -11.34 3.81
N SER A 127 -18.31 -12.28 3.74
CA SER A 127 -18.20 -13.48 2.91
C SER A 127 -19.25 -13.44 1.81
N PHE A 128 -18.81 -13.61 0.58
CA PHE A 128 -19.70 -13.68 -0.58
C PHE A 128 -19.58 -15.05 -1.22
N ALA A 129 -20.70 -15.73 -1.41
CA ALA A 129 -20.77 -16.92 -2.23
C ALA A 129 -20.49 -16.57 -3.70
N ALA A 130 -19.90 -17.53 -4.43
CA ALA A 130 -19.64 -17.37 -5.85
C ALA A 130 -20.95 -17.04 -6.61
N GLY A 131 -20.90 -16.06 -7.52
CA GLY A 131 -22.07 -15.64 -8.30
C GLY A 131 -23.07 -14.75 -7.55
N LYS A 132 -22.85 -14.45 -6.26
CA LYS A 132 -23.72 -13.58 -5.46
C LYS A 132 -23.12 -12.18 -5.38
N GLY A 133 -23.94 -11.18 -5.71
CA GLY A 133 -23.60 -9.78 -5.50
C GLY A 133 -23.85 -9.36 -4.05
N PRO A 134 -23.21 -8.28 -3.58
CA PRO A 134 -23.34 -7.81 -2.20
C PRO A 134 -24.79 -7.50 -1.80
N GLN A 135 -25.65 -7.09 -2.72
CA GLN A 135 -27.08 -6.89 -2.44
C GLN A 135 -27.84 -8.14 -1.94
N ASN A 136 -27.27 -9.33 -2.11
CA ASN A 136 -27.90 -10.59 -1.68
C ASN A 136 -27.35 -11.12 -0.36
N GLU A 137 -26.16 -10.67 0.07
CA GLU A 137 -25.39 -11.27 1.17
C GLU A 137 -24.66 -10.26 2.08
N GLY A 138 -24.77 -8.96 1.79
CA GLY A 138 -24.12 -7.86 2.49
C GLY A 138 -25.02 -7.14 3.48
#